data_AF-A0AB73TKG6-F1
#
_entry.id   AF-A0AB73TKG6-F1
#
_cell.length_a   1.000
_cell.length_b   1.000
_cell.length_c   1.000
_cell.angle_alpha   90.00
_cell.angle_beta   90.00
_cell.angle_gamma   90.00
#
_symmetry.space_group_name_H-M   'P 1'
#
loop_
_entity.id
_entity.type
_entity.pdbx_description
1 polymer ?
#
loop_
_entity_poly.entity_id
_entity_poly.type
_entity_poly.pdbx_seq_one_letter_code
_entity_poly.pdbx_strand_id
1 'polypeptide(L)'
;SESRQDENACLAVLLNQKQYQIYLMYQHYKSEERYGSIAAYNQLLAILKEWSKTVDIKDYYIWPQPEHELDDHLALSDYLSDTKKQEELKKAMRDRTFQMGKLFFYPQEIEHVEQITAETLQELAPLYQKLGAEKFQ
;
A
#
# COMPACT_ATOMS: atom_id res chain seq x y z
N SER A 1 -8.96 -10.14 -15.78
CA SER A 1 -10.24 -10.41 -15.12
C SER A 1 -11.07 -9.15 -15.21
N GLU A 2 -12.18 -9.17 -15.95
CA GLU A 2 -13.07 -8.02 -16.20
C GLU A 2 -13.76 -7.49 -14.92
N SER A 3 -13.75 -8.25 -13.82
CA SER A 3 -14.43 -7.89 -12.56
C SER A 3 -13.59 -7.08 -11.57
N ARG A 4 -12.34 -6.71 -11.91
CA ARG A 4 -11.45 -5.95 -10.99
C ARG A 4 -11.64 -4.44 -11.07
N GLN A 5 -12.28 -3.92 -12.11
CA GLN A 5 -12.60 -2.49 -12.23
C GLN A 5 -13.56 -2.03 -11.12
N ASP A 6 -14.29 -2.99 -10.55
CA ASP A 6 -15.21 -2.78 -9.43
C ASP A 6 -14.54 -3.05 -8.07
N GLU A 7 -13.23 -3.24 -7.97
CA GLU A 7 -12.54 -3.41 -6.67
C GLU A 7 -12.12 -2.06 -6.10
N ASN A 8 -12.26 -1.90 -4.79
CA ASN A 8 -11.79 -0.70 -4.09
C ASN A 8 -10.26 -0.65 -4.00
N ALA A 9 -9.56 -1.77 -4.04
CA ALA A 9 -8.10 -1.76 -4.00
C ALA A 9 -7.48 -1.55 -5.39
N CYS A 10 -6.39 -0.78 -5.45
CA CYS A 10 -5.63 -0.61 -6.68
C CYS A 10 -4.12 -0.52 -6.40
N LEU A 11 -3.34 -0.95 -7.40
CA LEU A 11 -1.93 -0.58 -7.52
C LEU A 11 -1.83 0.71 -8.33
N ALA A 12 -1.12 1.69 -7.81
CA ALA A 12 -1.01 3.03 -8.37
C ALA A 12 0.44 3.49 -8.45
N VAL A 13 0.66 4.44 -9.35
CA VAL A 13 1.92 5.17 -9.50
C VAL A 13 1.60 6.65 -9.43
N LEU A 14 2.33 7.39 -8.61
CA LEU A 14 2.18 8.82 -8.42
C LEU A 14 3.55 9.50 -8.55
N LEU A 15 3.60 10.58 -9.30
CA LEU A 15 4.75 11.48 -9.37
C LEU A 15 4.30 12.87 -8.93
N ASN A 16 4.94 13.41 -7.91
CA ASN A 16 4.73 14.79 -7.46
C ASN A 16 6.08 15.47 -7.18
N GLN A 17 6.07 16.71 -6.68
CA GLN A 17 7.30 17.46 -6.40
C GLN A 17 8.13 16.89 -5.23
N LYS A 18 7.53 16.06 -4.37
CA LYS A 18 8.19 15.44 -3.21
C LYS A 18 8.84 14.11 -3.60
N GLN A 19 8.13 13.28 -4.37
CA GLN A 19 8.50 11.90 -4.58
C GLN A 19 7.88 11.25 -5.83
N TYR A 20 8.52 10.17 -6.25
CA TYR A 20 7.95 9.13 -7.09
C TYR A 20 7.52 7.95 -6.22
N GLN A 21 6.28 7.50 -6.40
CA GLN A 21 5.62 6.58 -5.48
C GLN A 21 4.92 5.46 -6.27
N ILE A 22 5.15 4.20 -5.88
CA ILE A 22 4.50 3.01 -6.44
C ILE A 22 3.90 2.21 -5.29
N TYR A 23 2.58 2.06 -5.25
CA TYR A 23 1.89 1.73 -4.01
C TYR A 23 0.55 1.02 -4.20
N LEU A 24 0.16 0.28 -3.16
CA LEU A 24 -1.17 -0.29 -2.96
C LEU A 24 -2.01 0.68 -2.12
N MET A 25 -3.23 0.97 -2.57
CA MET A 25 -4.17 1.83 -1.85
C MET A 25 -5.61 1.34 -1.97
N TYR A 26 -6.47 1.85 -1.09
CA TYR A 26 -7.92 1.73 -1.18
C TYR A 26 -8.53 3.02 -1.76
N GLN A 27 -9.29 2.89 -2.83
CA GLN A 27 -10.02 3.96 -3.50
C GLN A 27 -11.37 4.15 -2.80
N HIS A 28 -11.50 5.21 -2.01
CA HIS A 28 -12.76 5.54 -1.31
C HIS A 28 -13.83 6.11 -2.25
N TYR A 29 -13.44 6.61 -3.44
CA TYR A 29 -14.37 7.16 -4.43
C TYR A 29 -15.23 6.04 -5.04
N LYS A 30 -16.56 6.18 -4.94
CA LYS A 30 -17.56 5.17 -5.34
C LYS A 30 -17.45 3.83 -4.58
N SER A 31 -16.95 3.84 -3.34
CA SER A 31 -16.83 2.62 -2.53
C SER A 31 -18.17 1.89 -2.28
N GLU A 32 -19.32 2.57 -2.40
CA GLU A 32 -20.64 1.94 -2.35
C GLU A 32 -21.02 1.19 -3.64
N GLU A 33 -20.37 1.49 -4.76
CA GLU A 33 -20.59 0.83 -6.07
C GLU A 33 -19.56 -0.29 -6.33
N ARG A 34 -18.61 -0.48 -5.41
CA ARG A 34 -17.40 -1.31 -5.61
C ARG A 34 -17.20 -2.33 -4.49
N TYR A 35 -16.69 -3.50 -4.85
CA TYR A 35 -16.39 -4.63 -3.99
C TYR A 35 -15.11 -4.44 -3.17
N GLY A 36 -15.07 -5.12 -2.02
CA GLY A 36 -13.95 -5.09 -1.07
C GLY A 36 -14.22 -4.10 0.04
N SER A 37 -14.37 -4.60 1.27
CA SER A 37 -14.62 -3.76 2.45
C SER A 37 -13.32 -3.20 3.03
N ILE A 38 -13.41 -2.10 3.78
CA ILE A 38 -12.29 -1.57 4.58
C ILE A 38 -11.74 -2.65 5.51
N ALA A 39 -12.62 -3.45 6.13
CA ALA A 39 -12.22 -4.53 7.02
C ALA A 39 -11.37 -5.59 6.30
N ALA A 40 -11.82 -6.06 5.12
CA ALA A 40 -11.09 -7.01 4.29
C ALA A 40 -9.73 -6.44 3.85
N TYR A 41 -9.69 -5.19 3.41
CA TYR A 41 -8.44 -4.53 3.05
C TYR A 41 -7.46 -4.46 4.24
N ASN A 42 -7.95 -4.10 5.42
CA ASN A 42 -7.12 -3.98 6.62
C ASN A 42 -6.61 -5.33 7.15
N GLN A 43 -7.18 -6.46 6.74
CA GLN A 43 -6.61 -7.79 7.05
C GLN A 43 -5.22 -7.99 6.41
N LEU A 44 -4.88 -7.24 5.36
CA LEU A 44 -3.54 -7.28 4.76
C LEU A 44 -2.43 -6.97 5.79
N LEU A 45 -2.70 -6.17 6.82
CA LEU A 45 -1.72 -5.86 7.87
C LEU A 45 -1.18 -7.13 8.55
N ALA A 46 -2.02 -8.16 8.71
CA ALA A 46 -1.64 -9.42 9.37
C ALA A 46 -0.66 -10.26 8.54
N ILE A 47 -0.63 -10.07 7.22
CA ILE A 47 0.22 -10.86 6.32
C ILE A 47 1.48 -10.12 5.86
N LEU A 48 1.60 -8.81 6.15
CA LEU A 48 2.74 -8.00 5.70
C LEU A 48 4.08 -8.58 6.16
N LYS A 49 4.14 -9.14 7.38
CA LYS A 49 5.35 -9.76 7.92
C LYS A 49 5.81 -11.00 7.16
N GLU A 50 4.87 -11.75 6.57
CA GLU A 50 5.23 -12.91 5.75
C GLU A 50 5.61 -12.47 4.35
N TRP A 51 4.81 -11.59 3.75
CA TRP A 51 5.11 -11.00 2.45
C TRP A 51 6.48 -10.31 2.42
N SER A 52 6.86 -9.59 3.49
CA SER A 52 8.15 -8.89 3.59
C SER A 52 9.37 -9.81 3.58
N LYS A 53 9.21 -11.13 3.74
CA LYS A 53 10.32 -12.09 3.62
C LYS A 53 10.65 -12.42 2.16
N THR A 54 9.76 -12.06 1.23
CA THR A 54 9.86 -12.40 -0.19
C THR A 54 10.37 -11.25 -1.06
N VAL A 55 10.51 -10.05 -0.49
CA VAL A 55 10.88 -8.81 -1.18
C VAL A 55 11.86 -8.00 -0.32
N ASP A 56 12.66 -7.14 -0.95
CA ASP A 56 13.45 -6.14 -0.20
C ASP A 56 12.55 -4.98 0.22
N ILE A 57 12.42 -4.78 1.53
CA ILE A 57 11.55 -3.76 2.13
C ILE A 57 12.26 -2.45 2.48
N LYS A 58 13.54 -2.28 2.11
CA LYS A 58 14.33 -1.10 2.49
C LYS A 58 13.65 0.23 2.15
N ASP A 59 13.10 0.32 0.93
CA ASP A 59 12.48 1.55 0.42
C ASP A 59 10.94 1.50 0.52
N TYR A 60 10.40 0.53 1.27
CA TYR A 60 8.97 0.42 1.51
C TYR A 60 8.53 1.20 2.74
N TYR A 61 7.39 1.85 2.58
CA TYR A 61 6.75 2.66 3.61
C TYR A 61 5.28 2.28 3.75
N ILE A 62 4.71 2.58 4.92
CA ILE A 62 3.29 2.39 5.26
C ILE A 62 2.74 3.65 5.93
N TRP A 63 1.53 4.07 5.56
CA TRP A 63 0.92 5.29 6.10
C TRP A 63 -0.61 5.22 6.11
N PRO A 64 -1.30 5.97 6.98
CA PRO A 64 -2.75 5.97 7.06
C PRO A 64 -3.39 6.78 5.92
N GLN A 65 -4.66 6.51 5.62
CA GLN A 65 -5.48 7.32 4.72
C GLN A 65 -6.65 7.95 5.49
N PRO A 66 -6.93 9.28 5.36
CA PRO A 66 -6.21 10.24 4.54
C PRO A 66 -4.82 10.54 5.12
N GLU A 67 -3.87 10.74 4.20
CA GLU A 67 -2.51 11.15 4.53
C GLU A 67 -2.49 12.64 4.83
N HIS A 68 -1.72 13.05 5.84
CA HIS A 68 -1.34 14.45 6.00
C HIS A 68 -0.04 14.67 5.21
N GLU A 69 -0.07 15.54 4.20
CA GLU A 69 1.04 15.77 3.25
C GLU A 69 2.40 16.13 3.91
N LEU A 70 2.33 16.66 5.14
CA LEU A 70 3.47 17.10 5.94
C LEU A 70 4.06 16.01 6.84
N ASP A 71 3.37 14.87 7.01
CA ASP A 71 3.85 13.79 7.85
C ASP A 71 4.82 12.90 7.07
N ASP A 72 5.89 12.49 7.73
CA ASP A 72 6.81 11.50 7.19
C ASP A 72 6.14 10.12 7.17
N HIS A 73 6.38 9.36 6.11
CA HIS A 73 5.88 8.01 6.03
C HIS A 73 6.68 7.08 6.94
N LEU A 74 5.98 6.16 7.59
CA LEU A 74 6.61 5.18 8.46
C LEU A 74 7.31 4.12 7.60
N ALA A 75 8.61 3.92 7.79
CA ALA A 75 9.35 2.84 7.16
C ALA A 75 8.70 1.49 7.52
N LEU A 76 8.55 0.61 6.53
CA LEU A 76 7.88 -0.68 6.75
C LEU A 76 8.68 -1.58 7.69
N SER A 77 10.01 -1.55 7.62
CA SER A 77 10.90 -2.28 8.54
C SER A 77 10.64 -1.91 10.01
N ASP A 78 10.46 -0.62 10.28
CA ASP A 78 10.12 -0.09 11.60
C ASP A 78 8.73 -0.52 12.04
N TYR A 79 7.73 -0.43 11.16
CA TYR A 79 6.39 -0.92 11.43
C TYR A 79 6.37 -2.41 11.80
N LEU A 80 7.11 -3.25 11.07
CA LEU A 80 7.11 -4.70 11.28
C LEU A 80 7.87 -5.14 12.54
N SER A 81 8.77 -4.31 13.05
CA SER A 81 9.62 -4.61 14.20
C SER A 81 9.13 -3.99 15.52
N ASP A 82 8.25 -2.98 15.48
CA ASP A 82 7.79 -2.25 16.66
C ASP A 82 6.26 -2.27 16.81
N THR A 83 5.76 -2.97 17.83
CA THR A 83 4.33 -3.04 18.14
C THR A 83 3.73 -1.67 18.47
N LYS A 84 4.49 -0.73 19.04
CA LYS A 84 3.98 0.62 19.31
C LYS A 84 3.67 1.36 18.01
N LYS A 85 4.55 1.26 17.02
CA LYS A 85 4.34 1.85 15.69
C LYS A 85 3.14 1.22 14.97
N GLN A 86 2.89 -0.07 15.19
CA GLN A 86 1.67 -0.73 14.68
C GLN A 86 0.39 -0.17 15.31
N GLU A 87 0.40 0.07 16.63
CA GLU A 87 -0.72 0.69 17.35
C GLU A 87 -0.93 2.15 16.93
N GLU A 88 0.15 2.91 16.74
CA GLU A 88 0.10 4.30 16.27
C GLU A 88 -0.53 4.40 14.88
N LEU A 89 -0.08 3.58 13.93
CA LEU A 89 -0.70 3.51 12.61
C LEU A 89 -2.19 3.18 12.71
N LYS A 90 -2.55 2.16 13.50
CA LYS A 90 -3.95 1.76 13.68
C LYS A 90 -4.81 2.89 14.28
N LYS A 91 -4.27 3.65 15.24
CA LYS A 91 -4.95 4.84 15.81
C LYS A 91 -5.12 5.94 14.76
N ALA A 92 -4.09 6.19 13.95
CA ALA A 92 -4.12 7.21 12.90
C ALA A 92 -5.12 6.87 11.78
N MET A 93 -5.23 5.59 11.42
CA MET A 93 -6.22 5.12 10.44
C MET A 93 -7.67 5.32 10.88
N ARG A 94 -7.96 5.35 12.19
CA ARG A 94 -9.34 5.38 12.72
C ARG A 94 -10.21 4.26 12.12
N ASP A 95 -11.21 4.62 11.32
CA ASP A 95 -12.14 3.74 10.60
C ASP A 95 -11.79 3.57 9.10
N ARG A 96 -10.61 4.02 8.69
CA ARG A 96 -10.14 4.03 7.30
C ARG A 96 -9.10 2.92 7.05
N THR A 97 -8.38 3.10 5.94
CA THR A 97 -7.40 2.16 5.39
C THR A 97 -5.99 2.71 5.50
N PHE A 98 -5.03 1.85 5.19
CA PHE A 98 -3.64 2.23 5.01
C PHE A 98 -3.27 2.24 3.52
N GLN A 99 -2.13 2.84 3.22
CA GLN A 99 -1.43 2.73 1.96
C GLN A 99 -0.02 2.19 2.23
N MET A 100 0.54 1.50 1.24
CA MET A 100 1.89 0.94 1.35
C MET A 100 2.55 0.84 -0.01
N GLY A 101 3.82 1.21 -0.10
CA GLY A 101 4.53 1.21 -1.37
C GLY A 101 5.99 1.61 -1.26
N LYS A 102 6.70 1.58 -2.39
CA LYS A 102 8.04 2.15 -2.49
C LYS A 102 7.96 3.64 -2.79
N LEU A 103 8.79 4.40 -2.08
CA LEU A 103 8.87 5.85 -2.20
C LEU A 103 10.30 6.26 -2.53
N PHE A 104 10.44 7.07 -3.57
CA PHE A 104 11.71 7.60 -4.03
C PHE A 104 11.65 9.13 -3.96
N PHE A 105 12.41 9.71 -3.04
CA PHE A 105 12.33 11.13 -2.69
C PHE A 105 13.30 11.98 -3.50
N TYR A 106 12.86 13.17 -3.91
CA TYR A 106 13.76 14.19 -4.45
C TYR A 106 14.84 14.58 -3.41
N PRO A 107 16.11 14.80 -3.78
CA PRO A 107 16.67 14.95 -5.13
C PRO A 107 17.28 13.67 -5.73
N GLN A 108 16.92 12.47 -5.26
CA GLN A 108 17.50 11.25 -5.80
C GLN A 108 17.08 11.05 -7.26
N GLU A 109 18.06 10.85 -8.15
CA GLU A 109 17.79 10.42 -9.51
C GLU A 109 17.35 8.96 -9.50
N ILE A 110 16.29 8.66 -10.25
CA ILE A 110 15.75 7.31 -10.40
C ILE A 110 16.13 6.83 -11.79
N GLU A 111 17.15 5.97 -11.87
CA GLU A 111 17.49 5.28 -13.09
C GLU A 111 16.49 4.15 -13.36
N HIS A 112 16.26 3.82 -14.64
CA HIS A 112 15.41 2.68 -15.03
C HIS A 112 13.99 2.69 -14.42
N VAL A 113 13.34 3.87 -14.35
CA VAL A 113 12.01 4.07 -13.74
C VAL A 113 11.03 2.96 -14.14
N GLU A 114 10.87 2.67 -15.44
CA GLU A 114 9.92 1.65 -15.93
C GLU A 114 10.17 0.25 -15.34
N GLN A 115 11.44 -0.13 -15.20
CA GLN A 115 11.83 -1.42 -14.62
C GLN A 115 11.48 -1.44 -13.13
N ILE A 116 11.87 -0.40 -12.40
CA ILE A 116 11.55 -0.26 -10.96
C ILE A 116 10.04 -0.28 -10.75
N THR A 117 9.26 0.41 -11.61
CA THR A 117 7.80 0.37 -11.57
C THR A 117 7.28 -1.04 -11.76
N ALA A 118 7.71 -1.73 -12.82
CA ALA A 118 7.23 -3.07 -13.13
C ALA A 118 7.55 -4.07 -12.03
N GLU A 119 8.79 -4.05 -11.51
CA GLU A 119 9.23 -4.90 -10.40
C GLU A 119 8.42 -4.62 -9.13
N THR A 120 8.25 -3.35 -8.76
CA THR A 120 7.48 -2.98 -7.55
C THR A 120 6.00 -3.37 -7.66
N LEU A 121 5.41 -3.24 -8.85
CA LEU A 121 4.04 -3.70 -9.09
C LEU A 121 3.93 -5.23 -8.98
N GLN A 122 4.94 -5.99 -9.43
CA GLN A 122 5.00 -7.44 -9.27
C GLN A 122 5.18 -7.84 -7.79
N GLU A 123 6.01 -7.13 -7.04
CA GLU A 123 6.19 -7.33 -5.60
C GLU A 123 4.89 -7.10 -4.81
N LEU A 124 4.11 -6.07 -5.18
CA LEU A 124 2.82 -5.75 -4.55
C LEU A 124 1.66 -6.64 -5.04
N ALA A 125 1.77 -7.28 -6.20
CA ALA A 125 0.70 -8.06 -6.81
C ALA A 125 0.12 -9.18 -5.91
N PRO A 126 0.91 -9.97 -5.16
CA PRO A 126 0.37 -10.99 -4.26
C PRO A 126 -0.56 -10.44 -3.18
N LEU A 127 -0.26 -9.27 -2.64
CA LEU A 127 -1.13 -8.59 -1.66
C LEU A 127 -2.43 -8.15 -2.31
N TYR A 128 -2.33 -7.53 -3.49
CA TYR A 128 -3.50 -7.09 -4.24
C TYR A 128 -4.40 -8.27 -4.68
N GLN A 129 -3.81 -9.41 -5.07
CA GLN A 129 -4.55 -10.60 -5.50
C GLN A 129 -5.32 -11.27 -4.34
N LYS A 130 -4.81 -11.21 -3.11
CA LYS A 130 -5.52 -11.75 -1.94
C LYS A 130 -6.86 -11.09 -1.70
N LEU A 131 -6.99 -9.81 -2.04
CA LEU A 131 -8.25 -9.07 -1.93
C LEU A 131 -9.31 -9.51 -2.95
N GLY A 132 -8.88 -10.01 -4.12
CA GLY A 132 -9.79 -10.53 -5.15
C GLY A 132 -10.25 -11.97 -4.91
N ALA A 133 -9.56 -12.72 -4.05
CA ALA A 133 -9.86 -14.13 -3.77
C ALA A 133 -11.11 -14.32 -2.88
N GLU A 134 -11.56 -13.27 -2.18
CA GLU A 134 -12.79 -13.29 -1.37
C GLU A 134 -14.08 -13.34 -2.21
N LYS A 135 -14.00 -13.18 -3.54
CA LYS A 135 -15.16 -13.29 -4.45
C LYS A 135 -15.71 -14.71 -4.63
N PHE A 136 -15.04 -15.73 -4.09
CA PHE A 136 -15.36 -17.15 -4.34
C PHE A 136 -15.53 -17.99 -3.06
N GLN A 137 -15.76 -17.38 -1.91
CA GLN A 137 -16.26 -18.06 -0.70
C GLN A 137 -17.70 -17.61 -0.42
#